data_AF-A0A2I1FRA8-F1
#
_entry.id   AF-A0A2I1FRA8-F1
#
_cell.length_a   1.000
_cell.length_b   1.000
_cell.length_c   1.000
_cell.angle_alpha   90.00
_cell.angle_beta   90.00
_cell.angle_gamma   90.00
#
_symmetry.space_group_name_H-M   'P 1'
#
loop_
_entity.id
_entity.type
_entity.pdbx_description
1 polymer ?
#
loop_
_entity_poly.entity_id
_entity_poly.type
_entity_poly.pdbx_seq_one_letter_code
_entity_poly.pdbx_strand_id
1 'polypeptide(L)' 'MPDFLAFDLCKEIKKWKRTDNKVAGQAFLLLTEKNLIQNGLPRDPVKSITYLIETLKEYK' A
#
# COMPACT_ATOMS: atom_id res chain seq x y z
N MET A 1 -14.34 25.59 -7.01
CA MET A 1 -13.62 25.01 -8.16
C MET A 1 -13.04 23.65 -7.75
N PRO A 2 -13.71 22.53 -8.04
CA PRO A 2 -13.31 21.18 -7.60
C PRO A 2 -12.23 20.53 -8.49
N ASP A 3 -12.00 21.05 -9.69
CA ASP A 3 -11.18 20.38 -10.71
C ASP A 3 -9.67 20.45 -10.46
N PHE A 4 -9.20 21.43 -9.68
CA PHE A 4 -7.77 21.61 -9.39
C PHE A 4 -7.23 20.49 -8.49
N LEU A 5 -8.00 20.07 -7.48
CA LEU A 5 -7.65 19.01 -6.54
C LEU A 5 -7.62 17.62 -7.21
N ALA A 6 -8.56 17.36 -8.13
CA ALA A 6 -8.60 16.12 -8.88
C ALA A 6 -7.43 16.03 -9.90
N PHE A 7 -7.06 17.16 -10.52
CA PHE A 7 -5.97 17.21 -11.48
C PHE A 7 -4.60 17.01 -10.82
N ASP A 8 -4.37 17.65 -9.67
CA ASP A 8 -3.14 17.47 -8.89
C ASP A 8 -3.01 16.04 -8.35
N LEU A 9 -4.11 15.45 -7.84
CA LEU A 9 -4.12 14.05 -7.41
C LEU A 9 -3.83 13.10 -8.58
N CYS A 10 -4.40 13.35 -9.76
CA CYS A 10 -4.16 12.53 -10.95
C CYS A 10 -2.72 12.66 -11.45
N LYS A 11 -2.13 13.86 -11.33
CA LYS A 11 -0.74 14.15 -11.70
C LYS A 11 0.26 13.50 -10.74
N GLU A 12 -0.02 13.53 -9.44
CA GLU A 12 0.73 12.79 -8.41
C GLU A 12 0.64 11.28 -8.62
N ILE A 13 -0.56 10.73 -8.87
CA ILE A 13 -0.74 9.30 -9.18
C ILE A 13 0.03 8.89 -10.44
N LYS A 14 0.04 9.73 -11.49
CA LYS A 14 0.82 9.46 -12.71
C LYS A 14 2.34 9.54 -12.46
N LYS A 15 2.78 10.37 -11.53
CA LYS A 15 4.18 10.47 -11.09
C LYS A 15 4.59 9.21 -10.33
N TRP A 16 3.72 8.70 -9.46
CA TRP A 16 3.92 7.43 -8.74
C TRP A 16 3.92 6.21 -9.66
N LYS A 17 3.07 6.20 -10.72
CA LYS A 17 3.07 5.17 -11.76
C LYS A 17 4.38 5.05 -12.55
N ARG A 18 5.24 6.08 -12.52
CA ARG A 18 6.59 6.05 -13.13
C ARG A 18 7.68 5.50 -12.21
N THR A 19 7.39 5.31 -10.94
CA THR A 19 8.32 4.62 -10.04
C THR A 19 8.11 3.13 -10.24
N ASP A 20 8.98 2.52 -11.03
CA ASP A 20 9.11 1.08 -11.28
C ASP A 20 9.39 0.27 -10.01
N ASN A 21 8.53 0.38 -9.01
CA ASN A 21 8.70 -0.30 -7.75
C ASN A 21 7.83 -1.55 -7.70
N LYS A 22 7.92 -2.36 -8.78
CA LYS A 22 7.52 -3.78 -8.74
C LYS A 22 8.13 -4.46 -7.51
N VAL A 23 9.35 -4.05 -7.14
CA VAL A 23 10.05 -4.43 -5.92
C VAL A 23 9.27 -4.00 -4.66
N ALA A 24 8.78 -2.76 -4.57
CA ALA A 24 7.95 -2.34 -3.43
C ALA A 24 6.60 -3.06 -3.37
N GLY A 25 5.95 -3.32 -4.51
CA GLY A 25 4.71 -4.11 -4.56
C GLY A 25 4.92 -5.56 -4.09
N GLN A 26 6.03 -6.18 -4.49
CA GLN A 26 6.42 -7.51 -4.01
C GLN A 26 6.85 -7.50 -2.55
N ALA A 27 7.60 -6.48 -2.11
CA ALA A 27 8.03 -6.31 -0.73
C ALA A 27 6.83 -6.10 0.21
N PHE A 28 5.78 -5.42 -0.25
CA PHE A 28 4.52 -5.29 0.49
C PHE A 28 3.90 -6.66 0.81
N LEU A 29 3.94 -7.61 -0.13
CA LEU A 29 3.45 -8.97 0.09
C LEU A 29 4.30 -9.78 1.09
N LEU A 30 5.55 -9.35 1.36
CA LEU A 30 6.42 -9.98 2.35
C LEU A 30 6.21 -9.44 3.78
N LEU A 31 5.40 -8.39 3.95
CA LEU A 31 5.08 -7.87 5.27
C LEU A 31 4.25 -8.89 6.06
N THR A 32 4.56 -9.00 7.35
CA THR A 32 3.87 -9.86 8.31
C THR A 32 3.33 -9.02 9.45
N GLU A 33 2.31 -9.53 10.16
CA GLU A 33 1.79 -8.90 11.38
C GLU A 33 2.91 -8.54 12.37
N LYS A 34 3.88 -9.45 12.57
CA LYS A 34 5.04 -9.23 13.44
C LYS A 34 5.88 -8.03 12.98
N ASN A 35 6.18 -7.95 11.68
CA ASN A 35 6.96 -6.84 11.13
C ASN A 35 6.23 -5.50 11.32
N LEU A 36 4.91 -5.48 11.14
CA LEU A 36 4.13 -4.26 11.27
C LEU A 36 4.04 -3.78 12.74
N ILE A 37 3.84 -4.70 13.68
CA ILE A 37 3.83 -4.38 15.12
C ILE A 37 5.22 -3.87 15.57
N GLN A 38 6.30 -4.52 15.12
CA GLN A 38 7.67 -4.11 15.45
C GLN A 38 8.03 -2.72 14.90
N ASN A 39 7.41 -2.30 13.79
CA ASN A 39 7.55 -0.95 13.23
C ASN A 39 6.60 0.07 13.87
N GLY A 40 5.90 -0.30 14.96
CA GLY A 40 5.08 0.62 15.75
C GLY A 40 3.64 0.78 15.27
N LEU A 41 3.15 -0.07 14.36
CA LEU A 41 1.75 -0.02 13.98
C LEU A 41 0.84 -0.55 15.12
N PRO A 42 -0.27 0.14 15.43
CA PRO A 42 -1.25 -0.34 16.39
C PRO A 42 -1.88 -1.68 15.95
N ARG A 43 -2.28 -2.54 16.90
CA ARG A 43 -2.79 -3.88 16.58
C ARG A 43 -3.99 -3.91 15.64
N ASP A 44 -4.93 -2.98 15.79
CA ASP A 44 -6.15 -2.94 14.96
C ASP A 44 -5.86 -2.71 13.47
N PRO A 45 -5.11 -1.67 13.07
CA PRO A 45 -4.73 -1.48 11.66
C PRO A 45 -3.83 -2.61 11.14
N VAL A 46 -3.01 -3.25 11.98
CA VAL A 46 -2.18 -4.40 11.57
C VAL A 46 -3.04 -5.57 11.08
N LYS A 47 -4.15 -5.87 11.76
CA LYS A 47 -5.06 -6.94 11.33
C LYS A 47 -5.63 -6.67 9.93
N SER A 48 -6.11 -5.45 9.69
CA SER A 48 -6.66 -5.07 8.39
C SER A 48 -5.61 -5.13 7.27
N ILE A 49 -4.39 -4.67 7.54
CA ILE A 49 -3.29 -4.72 6.56
C ILE A 49 -2.89 -6.17 6.28
N THR A 50 -2.80 -7.01 7.30
CA THR A 50 -2.42 -8.42 7.15
C THR A 50 -3.47 -9.18 6.34
N TYR A 51 -4.76 -8.97 6.61
CA TYR A 51 -5.87 -9.53 5.84
C TYR A 51 -5.82 -9.11 4.36
N LEU A 52 -5.52 -7.84 4.08
CA LEU A 52 -5.37 -7.36 2.69
C LEU A 52 -4.19 -8.03 1.98
N ILE A 53 -3.06 -8.20 2.66
CA ILE A 53 -1.88 -8.90 2.11
C ILE A 53 -2.21 -10.36 1.79
N GLU A 54 -2.90 -11.06 2.68
CA GLU A 54 -3.33 -12.46 2.49
C GLU A 54 -4.29 -12.58 1.29
N THR A 55 -5.29 -11.71 1.24
CA THR A 55 -6.25 -11.66 0.13
C THR A 55 -5.54 -11.46 -1.22
N LEU A 56 -4.56 -10.56 -1.28
CA LEU A 56 -3.79 -10.30 -2.50
C LEU A 56 -2.86 -11.46 -2.90
N LYS A 57 -2.43 -12.31 -1.96
CA LYS A 57 -1.63 -13.52 -2.26
C LYS A 57 -2.49 -14.63 -2.88
N GLU A 58 -3.74 -14.72 -2.46
CA GLU A 58 -4.70 -15.71 -2.98
C GLU A 58 -5.24 -15.34 -4.35
N TYR A 59 -5.30 -14.04 -4.67
CA TYR A 59 -5.79 -13.49 -5.94
C TYR A 59 -4.80 -13.61 -7.11
N LYS A 60 -4.19 -14.80 -7.27
CA LYS A 60 -3.14 -15.12 -8.24
C LYS A 60 -3.62 -15.11 -9.70
#